data_AF-A0A6A6SAP9-F1
#
_entry.id   AF-A0A6A6SAP9-F1
#
_cell.length_a   1.000
_cell.length_b   1.000
_cell.length_c   1.000
_cell.angle_alpha   90.00
_cell.angle_beta   90.00
_cell.angle_gamma   90.00
#
_symmetry.space_group_name_H-M   'P 1'
#
loop_
_entity.id
_entity.type
_entity.pdbx_description
1 polymer ?
#
loop_
_entity_poly.entity_id
_entity_poly.type
_entity_poly.pdbx_seq_one_letter_code
_entity_poly.pdbx_strand_id
1 'polypeptide(L)' 'IGLDHFVQRQRALALWKDILRSTAAISDAAIKAEMREFARAEFTRHRHETDLGQIRYLI' A
#
# COMPACT_ATOMS: atom_id res chain seq x y z
N ILE A 1 -1.55 -16.68 12.40
CA ILE A 1 -1.06 -15.30 12.15
C ILE A 1 -0.43 -14.82 13.44
N GLY A 2 0.88 -14.53 13.44
CA GLY A 2 1.65 -14.15 14.64
C GLY A 2 1.84 -12.63 14.79
N LEU A 3 2.59 -12.21 15.82
CA LEU A 3 2.90 -10.80 16.10
C LEU A 3 3.57 -10.12 14.90
N ASP A 4 4.49 -10.80 14.21
CA ASP A 4 5.17 -10.22 13.05
C ASP A 4 4.21 -9.87 11.91
N HIS A 5 3.26 -10.76 11.59
CA HIS A 5 2.22 -10.46 10.60
C HIS A 5 1.34 -9.28 11.03
N PHE A 6 1.06 -9.15 12.33
CA PHE A 6 0.33 -7.99 12.84
C PHE A 6 1.12 -6.69 12.63
N VAL A 7 2.42 -6.68 12.96
CA VAL A 7 3.30 -5.52 12.75
C VAL A 7 3.39 -5.16 11.27
N GLN A 8 3.59 -6.14 10.39
CA GLN A 8 3.64 -5.88 8.94
C GLN A 8 2.31 -5.37 8.39
N ARG A 9 1.17 -5.87 8.90
CA ARG A 9 -0.15 -5.33 8.54
C ARG A 9 -0.28 -3.85 8.91
N GLN A 10 0.19 -3.44 10.09
CA GLN A 10 0.17 -2.02 10.48
C GLN A 10 1.04 -1.16 9.55
N ARG A 11 2.22 -1.66 9.17
CA ARG A 11 3.11 -0.96 8.21
C ARG A 11 2.49 -0.84 6.82
N ALA A 12 1.89 -1.90 6.29
CA ALA A 12 1.18 -1.85 5.00
C ALA A 12 0.03 -0.83 5.02
N LEU A 13 -0.75 -0.78 6.11
CA LEU A 13 -1.81 0.22 6.28
C LEU A 13 -1.27 1.65 6.43
N ALA A 14 -0.12 1.82 7.07
CA ALA A 14 0.56 3.12 7.16
C ALA A 14 0.98 3.59 5.76
N LEU A 15 1.67 2.72 4.99
CA LEU A 15 2.08 2.99 3.61
C LEU A 15 0.90 3.38 2.73
N TRP A 16 -0.22 2.65 2.81
CA TRP A 16 -1.44 3.00 2.08
C TRP A 16 -1.94 4.41 2.41
N LYS A 17 -2.00 4.77 3.70
CA LYS A 17 -2.43 6.11 4.13
C LYS A 17 -1.46 7.20 3.66
N ASP A 18 -0.16 6.91 3.66
CA ASP A 18 0.86 7.85 3.19
C ASP A 18 0.73 8.10 1.68
N ILE A 19 0.52 7.05 0.87
CA ILE A 19 0.22 7.18 -0.56
C ILE A 19 -1.03 8.04 -0.79
N LEU A 20 -2.11 7.80 -0.05
CA LEU A 20 -3.33 8.59 -0.18
C LEU A 20 -3.12 10.07 0.15
N ARG A 21 -2.32 10.38 1.19
CA ARG A 21 -1.99 11.77 1.55
C ARG A 21 -1.10 12.42 0.49
N SER A 22 -0.05 11.73 0.03
CA SER A 22 0.84 12.25 -1.00
C SER A 22 0.11 12.49 -2.32
N THR A 23 -0.76 11.56 -2.75
CA THR A 23 -1.57 11.74 -3.96
C THR A 23 -2.63 12.84 -3.82
N ALA A 24 -3.09 13.14 -2.60
CA ALA A 24 -4.05 14.23 -2.39
C ALA A 24 -3.47 15.61 -2.77
N ALA A 25 -2.16 15.81 -2.62
CA ALA A 25 -1.45 17.05 -2.95
C ALA A 25 -1.29 17.29 -4.46
N ILE A 26 -1.52 16.28 -5.30
CA ILE A 26 -1.43 16.43 -6.76
C ILE A 26 -2.53 17.37 -7.25
N SER A 27 -2.21 18.41 -8.02
CA SER A 27 -3.19 19.37 -8.52
C SER A 27 -4.00 18.82 -9.70
N ASP A 28 -3.35 18.08 -10.59
CA ASP A 28 -3.99 17.44 -11.75
C ASP A 28 -4.88 16.27 -11.31
N ALA A 29 -6.16 16.35 -11.64
CA ALA A 29 -7.15 15.35 -11.25
C ALA A 29 -6.97 14.00 -11.98
N ALA A 30 -6.51 14.01 -13.23
CA ALA A 30 -6.28 12.80 -14.02
C ALA A 30 -5.08 12.04 -13.47
N ILE A 31 -3.96 12.74 -13.25
CA ILE A 31 -2.74 12.15 -12.66
C ILE A 31 -3.04 11.63 -11.25
N LYS A 32 -3.80 12.38 -10.44
CA LYS A 32 -4.21 11.93 -9.10
C LYS A 32 -5.02 10.63 -9.14
N ALA A 33 -5.96 10.52 -10.06
CA ALA A 33 -6.79 9.32 -10.21
C ALA A 33 -5.95 8.12 -10.66
N GLU A 34 -5.09 8.32 -11.67
CA GLU A 34 -4.18 7.29 -12.19
C GLU A 34 -3.24 6.75 -11.11
N MET A 35 -2.58 7.64 -10.34
CA MET A 35 -1.66 7.23 -9.27
C MET A 35 -2.38 6.46 -8.15
N ARG A 36 -3.62 6.84 -7.83
CA ARG A 36 -4.42 6.14 -6.82
C ARG A 36 -4.86 4.76 -7.31
N GLU A 37 -5.24 4.65 -8.58
CA GLU A 37 -5.64 3.38 -9.17
C GLU A 37 -4.47 2.43 -9.29
N PHE A 38 -3.31 2.94 -9.72
CA PHE A 38 -2.06 2.18 -9.75
C PHE A 38 -1.71 1.62 -8.35
N ALA A 39 -1.71 2.48 -7.32
CA ALA A 39 -1.44 2.02 -5.96
C ALA A 39 -2.47 0.99 -5.48
N ARG A 40 -3.77 1.20 -5.75
CA ARG A 40 -4.82 0.24 -5.41
C ARG A 40 -4.59 -1.12 -6.09
N ALA A 41 -4.23 -1.11 -7.36
CA ALA A 41 -3.95 -2.33 -8.13
C ALA A 41 -2.78 -3.10 -7.52
N GLU A 42 -1.69 -2.43 -7.17
CA GLU A 42 -0.52 -3.07 -6.55
C GLU A 42 -0.81 -3.68 -5.17
N PHE A 43 -1.57 -2.99 -4.32
CA PHE A 43 -2.02 -3.56 -3.04
C PHE A 43 -2.98 -4.74 -3.24
N THR A 44 -3.83 -4.68 -4.27
CA THR A 44 -4.77 -5.77 -4.59
C THR A 44 -4.02 -6.98 -5.12
N ARG A 45 -3.00 -6.79 -5.96
CA ARG A 45 -2.16 -7.85 -6.55
C ARG A 45 -1.48 -8.70 -5.48
N HIS A 46 -1.05 -8.09 -4.37
CA HIS A 46 -0.35 -8.77 -3.29
C HIS A 46 -1.22 -9.04 -2.04
N ARG A 47 -2.54 -8.88 -2.12
CA ARG A 47 -3.46 -9.00 -0.96
C ARG A 47 -3.45 -10.36 -0.27
N HIS A 48 -2.96 -11.39 -0.96
CA HIS A 48 -2.89 -12.78 -0.51
C HIS A 48 -1.46 -13.21 -0.15
N GLU A 49 -0.49 -12.30 -0.17
CA GLU A 49 0.88 -12.62 0.25
C GLU A 49 0.89 -12.96 1.74
N THR A 50 1.56 -14.05 2.09
CA THR A 50 1.64 -14.53 3.48
C THR A 50 3.07 -14.71 3.95
N ASP A 51 4.04 -14.74 3.02
CA ASP A 51 5.44 -14.78 3.36
C ASP A 51 5.89 -13.43 3.94
N LEU A 52 6.41 -13.48 5.17
CA LEU A 52 6.86 -12.28 5.87
C LEU A 52 8.07 -11.62 5.19
N GLY A 53 8.91 -12.38 4.49
CA GLY A 53 10.03 -11.84 3.72
C GLY A 53 9.54 -11.00 2.55
N GLN A 54 8.62 -11.54 1.76
CA GLN A 54 7.98 -10.84 0.64
C GLN A 54 7.19 -9.62 1.11
N ILE A 55 6.40 -9.74 2.19
CA ILE A 55 5.68 -8.58 2.74
C ILE A 55 6.65 -7.46 3.14
N ARG A 56 7.79 -7.79 3.76
CA ARG A 56 8.81 -6.79 4.13
C ARG A 56 9.51 -6.17 2.92
N TYR A 57 9.64 -6.90 1.82
CA TYR A 57 10.23 -6.39 0.59
C TYR A 57 9.28 -5.44 -0.16
N LEU A 58 7.96 -5.67 -0.05
CA LEU A 58 6.92 -4.87 -0.71
C LEU A 58 6.55 -3.57 0.02
N ILE A 59 6.97 -3.43 1.29
CA ILE A 59 6.75 -2.23 2.13
C ILE A 59 7.98 -1.35 2.11
#